data_AF-X0RLV8-F1
#
_entry.id   AF-X0RLV8-F1
#
_cell.length_a   1.000
_cell.length_b   1.000
_cell.length_c   1.000
_cell.angle_alpha   90.00
_cell.angle_beta   90.00
_cell.angle_gamma   90.00
#
_symmetry.space_group_name_H-M   'P 1'
#
loop_
_entity.id
_entity.type
_entity.pdbx_description
1 polymer ?
#
loop_
_entity_poly.entity_id
_entity_poly.type
_entity_poly.pdbx_seq_one_letter_code
_entity_poly.pdbx_strand_id
1 'polypeptide(L)'
;AESNSISGESAIEFRGRNQSLVRNNRIKSRGTGINYGMESEGELIGNEIYGETGIDVSGISQVKARGNRIKTGDMGILLRGQSAVLAVENILDSPTAVDADDMSDLKLRGNQIQAEKTAIVLKGTAGAAAESNSISGESAIEFRGRNQSLVRNNRIKSRGTGINYGMESEGELIGNEIYGETGIDVSGISQVKARGNRIKTGDMGILLRGQSAVLAVENILDSPTAVDADDMSDLKLRGNQIQAEKTAIVLKGTAGAAAESNSISGESAIEFRGRNQSLVRNNRIKSRGTGINYGMESEGELIGNEIYGETGIDVSGISQVKARGNRIKTGDMGILLRGQSAVLAVENILDS
;
A
#
# COMPACT_ATOMS: atom_id res chain seq x y z
N ALA A 1 -25.42 29.05 4.63
CA ALA A 1 -26.02 29.29 3.30
C ALA A 1 -26.82 28.06 2.88
N GLU A 2 -28.03 28.23 2.35
CA GLU A 2 -28.90 27.10 2.02
C GLU A 2 -29.69 27.31 0.72
N SER A 3 -29.67 26.31 -0.16
CA SER A 3 -30.46 26.29 -1.41
C SER A 3 -30.20 27.48 -2.34
N ASN A 4 -28.94 27.94 -2.40
CA ASN A 4 -28.52 29.05 -3.24
C ASN A 4 -27.72 28.59 -4.46
N SER A 5 -27.66 29.45 -5.48
CA SER A 5 -26.62 29.44 -6.51
C SER A 5 -25.62 30.55 -6.18
N ILE A 6 -24.38 30.18 -5.84
CA ILE A 6 -23.34 31.12 -5.38
C ILE A 6 -22.18 31.09 -6.37
N SER A 7 -21.66 32.26 -6.73
CA SER A 7 -20.49 32.37 -7.59
C SER A 7 -19.55 33.50 -7.19
N GLY A 8 -18.25 33.31 -7.37
CA GLY A 8 -17.23 34.31 -7.03
C GLY A 8 -15.82 33.86 -7.39
N GLU A 9 -14.82 34.65 -7.02
CA GLU A 9 -13.42 34.22 -7.09
C GLU A 9 -13.14 33.18 -6.01
N SER A 10 -13.40 33.53 -4.74
CA SER A 10 -13.69 32.59 -3.66
C SER A 10 -15.17 32.69 -3.32
N ALA A 11 -15.94 31.62 -3.48
CA ALA A 11 -17.40 31.73 -3.45
C ALA A 11 -17.98 31.85 -2.03
N ILE A 12 -17.42 31.15 -1.05
CA ILE A 12 -17.74 31.29 0.37
C ILE A 12 -16.44 31.30 1.17
N GLU A 13 -16.32 32.24 2.10
CA GLU A 13 -15.15 32.36 2.96
C GLU A 13 -15.56 32.57 4.41
N PHE A 14 -14.97 31.75 5.28
CA PHE A 14 -15.12 31.79 6.72
C PHE A 14 -13.77 32.14 7.36
N ARG A 15 -13.74 33.14 8.24
CA ARG A 15 -12.54 33.60 8.94
C ARG A 15 -12.84 33.89 10.40
N GLY A 16 -11.88 33.57 11.26
CA GLY A 16 -12.01 33.74 12.71
C GLY A 16 -13.01 32.77 13.31
N ARG A 17 -13.32 32.90 14.60
CA ARG A 17 -14.27 32.02 15.28
C ARG A 17 -15.65 32.09 14.66
N ASN A 18 -15.99 31.05 13.91
CA ASN A 18 -17.32 30.87 13.34
C ASN A 18 -17.73 29.41 13.37
N GLN A 19 -19.04 29.20 13.43
CA GLN A 19 -19.68 27.92 13.24
C GLN A 19 -20.68 28.08 12.10
N SER A 20 -20.49 27.33 11.02
CA SER A 20 -21.25 27.51 9.79
C SER A 20 -21.93 26.24 9.32
N LEU A 21 -23.08 26.42 8.67
CA LEU A 21 -23.78 25.38 7.94
C LEU A 21 -23.98 25.84 6.49
N VAL A 22 -23.44 25.07 5.56
CA VAL A 22 -23.62 25.27 4.12
C VAL A 22 -24.25 24.02 3.55
N ARG A 23 -25.51 24.10 3.09
CA ARG A 23 -26.23 22.92 2.61
C ARG A 23 -27.03 23.13 1.34
N ASN A 24 -27.03 22.11 0.47
CA ASN A 24 -27.85 22.06 -0.75
C ASN A 24 -27.62 23.27 -1.68
N ASN A 25 -26.41 23.82 -1.73
CA ASN A 25 -26.08 24.92 -2.62
C ASN A 25 -25.39 24.41 -3.89
N ARG A 26 -25.50 25.19 -4.96
CA ARG A 26 -24.67 25.06 -6.15
C ARG A 26 -23.63 26.19 -6.14
N ILE A 27 -22.36 25.84 -6.03
CA ILE A 27 -21.25 26.77 -5.80
C ILE A 27 -20.30 26.70 -7.00
N LYS A 28 -20.07 27.83 -7.66
CA LYS A 28 -19.16 27.96 -8.80
C LYS A 28 -18.12 29.05 -8.55
N SER A 29 -16.89 28.67 -8.26
CA SER A 29 -15.77 29.61 -8.09
C SER A 29 -14.84 29.62 -9.30
N ARG A 30 -14.06 30.68 -9.45
CA ARG A 30 -12.86 30.68 -10.32
C ARG A 30 -11.61 30.21 -9.56
N GLY A 31 -11.56 30.41 -8.25
CA GLY A 31 -10.56 29.87 -7.34
C GLY A 31 -11.20 28.84 -6.42
N THR A 32 -11.26 29.14 -5.12
CA THR A 32 -11.76 28.23 -4.09
C THR A 32 -13.28 28.28 -3.92
N GLY A 33 -13.94 27.12 -3.91
CA GLY A 33 -15.38 27.02 -3.68
C GLY A 33 -15.75 27.48 -2.27
N ILE A 34 -15.21 26.81 -1.25
CA ILE A 34 -15.43 27.16 0.15
C ILE A 34 -14.09 27.16 0.89
N ASN A 35 -13.77 28.26 1.56
CA ASN A 35 -12.57 28.42 2.38
C ASN A 35 -12.93 28.52 3.87
N TYR A 36 -12.34 27.65 4.67
CA TYR A 36 -12.32 27.68 6.13
C TYR A 36 -10.93 28.09 6.62
N GLY A 37 -10.76 29.39 6.87
CA GLY A 37 -9.53 29.95 7.43
C GLY A 37 -9.46 29.78 8.95
N MET A 38 -8.34 30.21 9.55
CA MET A 38 -8.01 30.08 10.98
C MET A 38 -9.19 30.25 11.95
N GLU A 39 -9.32 29.29 12.90
CA GLU A 39 -10.35 29.21 13.95
C GLU A 39 -11.78 29.01 13.43
N SER A 40 -11.97 28.39 12.26
CA SER A 40 -13.30 28.15 11.68
C SER A 40 -13.80 26.72 11.86
N GLU A 41 -15.09 26.57 12.14
CA GLU A 41 -15.77 25.27 12.19
C GLU A 41 -16.99 25.27 11.26
N GLY A 42 -17.28 24.13 10.62
CA GLY A 42 -18.52 24.04 9.85
C GLY A 42 -18.90 22.68 9.30
N GLU A 43 -20.14 22.62 8.82
CA GLU A 43 -20.72 21.45 8.18
C GLU A 43 -21.16 21.79 6.75
N LEU A 44 -20.74 20.94 5.81
CA LEU A 44 -21.04 21.01 4.38
C LEU A 44 -21.89 19.80 4.00
N ILE A 45 -23.15 20.02 3.61
CA ILE A 45 -24.10 18.93 3.36
C ILE A 45 -24.75 19.06 1.99
N GLY A 46 -24.58 18.05 1.12
CA GLY A 46 -25.34 17.98 -0.14
C GLY A 46 -25.08 19.12 -1.12
N ASN A 47 -23.91 19.76 -1.06
CA ASN A 47 -23.56 20.84 -2.00
C ASN A 47 -22.96 20.29 -3.29
N GLU A 48 -23.15 21.02 -4.38
CA GLU A 48 -22.40 20.86 -5.62
C GLU A 48 -21.35 21.97 -5.72
N ILE A 49 -20.07 21.61 -5.69
CA ILE A 49 -18.95 22.56 -5.64
C ILE A 49 -18.10 22.40 -6.90
N TYR A 50 -17.90 23.52 -7.59
CA TYR A 50 -17.08 23.64 -8.79
C TYR A 50 -16.09 24.79 -8.63
N GLY A 51 -14.85 24.60 -9.08
CA GLY A 51 -13.77 25.61 -8.98
C GLY A 51 -12.40 25.02 -9.31
N GLU A 52 -11.33 25.77 -9.03
CA GLU A 52 -9.96 25.23 -9.04
C GLU A 52 -9.73 24.35 -7.79
N THR A 53 -10.11 24.87 -6.62
CA THR A 53 -10.13 24.15 -5.34
C THR A 53 -11.56 24.05 -4.83
N GLY A 54 -12.00 22.89 -4.36
CA GLY A 54 -13.36 22.69 -3.86
C GLY A 54 -13.53 23.24 -2.45
N ILE A 55 -12.87 22.58 -1.50
CA ILE A 55 -12.84 22.95 -0.08
C ILE A 55 -11.38 23.18 0.32
N ASP A 56 -11.11 24.32 0.95
CA ASP A 56 -9.80 24.64 1.54
C ASP A 56 -10.00 24.83 3.04
N VAL A 57 -9.27 24.06 3.86
CA VAL A 57 -9.30 24.14 5.31
C VAL A 57 -7.90 24.39 5.83
N SER A 58 -7.73 25.48 6.56
CA SER A 58 -6.43 25.92 7.03
C SER A 58 -6.45 26.45 8.45
N GLY A 59 -5.28 26.38 9.11
CA GLY A 59 -5.13 26.79 10.50
C GLY A 59 -5.83 25.83 11.45
N ILE A 60 -6.19 26.31 12.65
CA ILE A 60 -6.91 25.52 13.66
C ILE A 60 -8.40 25.50 13.30
N SER A 61 -8.77 24.69 12.31
CA SER A 61 -10.12 24.69 11.72
C SER A 61 -10.64 23.28 11.50
N GLN A 62 -11.95 23.08 11.61
CA GLN A 62 -12.57 21.76 11.51
C GLN A 62 -13.80 21.75 10.62
N VAL A 63 -13.85 20.83 9.65
CA VAL A 63 -14.98 20.73 8.72
C VAL A 63 -15.51 19.31 8.63
N LYS A 64 -16.84 19.17 8.67
CA LYS A 64 -17.51 17.92 8.30
C LYS A 64 -18.17 18.09 6.93
N ALA A 65 -17.75 17.31 5.95
CA ALA A 65 -18.33 17.29 4.61
C ALA A 65 -19.10 16.00 4.40
N ARG A 66 -20.42 16.08 4.18
CA ARG A 66 -21.28 14.92 3.93
C ARG A 66 -22.08 15.02 2.64
N GLY A 67 -22.01 14.00 1.81
CA GLY A 67 -22.90 13.87 0.65
C GLY A 67 -22.71 14.97 -0.41
N ASN A 68 -21.56 15.64 -0.44
CA ASN A 68 -21.28 16.70 -1.40
C ASN A 68 -20.76 16.09 -2.71
N ARG A 69 -20.99 16.81 -3.81
CA ARG A 69 -20.36 16.54 -5.12
C ARG A 69 -19.36 17.65 -5.40
N ILE A 70 -18.08 17.30 -5.48
CA ILE A 70 -16.97 18.25 -5.68
C ILE A 70 -16.28 17.88 -6.98
N LYS A 71 -16.32 18.80 -7.95
CA LYS A 71 -15.64 18.64 -9.24
C LYS A 71 -14.79 19.85 -9.53
N THR A 72 -13.47 19.67 -9.62
CA THR A 72 -12.55 20.82 -9.65
C THR A 72 -11.44 20.71 -10.68
N GLY A 73 -10.81 21.84 -10.98
CA GLY A 73 -9.70 21.98 -11.92
C GLY A 73 -8.34 21.56 -11.36
N ASP A 74 -8.21 21.48 -10.03
CA ASP A 74 -6.95 21.09 -9.38
C ASP A 74 -7.20 20.19 -8.16
N MET A 75 -7.76 20.74 -7.06
CA MET A 75 -7.89 20.05 -5.77
C MET A 75 -9.34 19.92 -5.31
N GLY A 76 -9.75 18.73 -4.86
CA GLY A 76 -11.08 18.53 -4.28
C GLY A 76 -11.17 19.13 -2.88
N ILE A 77 -10.33 18.62 -1.97
CA ILE A 77 -10.21 19.07 -0.58
C ILE A 77 -8.72 19.32 -0.27
N LEU A 78 -8.40 20.51 0.21
CA LEU A 78 -7.06 20.91 0.65
C LEU A 78 -7.05 21.14 2.16
N LEU A 79 -6.12 20.52 2.88
CA LEU A 79 -5.91 20.65 4.33
C LEU A 79 -4.49 21.14 4.63
N ARG A 80 -4.36 22.18 5.47
CA ARG A 80 -3.07 22.77 5.84
C ARG A 80 -3.05 23.22 7.31
N GLY A 81 -1.87 23.17 7.94
CA GLY A 81 -1.71 23.54 9.35
C GLY A 81 -2.34 22.53 10.32
N GLN A 82 -2.95 23.01 11.41
CA GLN A 82 -3.62 22.17 12.42
C GLN A 82 -5.11 21.96 12.09
N SER A 83 -5.40 21.62 10.83
CA SER A 83 -6.77 21.52 10.32
C SER A 83 -7.32 20.10 10.40
N ALA A 84 -8.64 19.94 10.45
CA ALA A 84 -9.27 18.61 10.44
C ALA A 84 -10.45 18.55 9.47
N VAL A 85 -10.55 17.47 8.71
CA VAL A 85 -11.71 17.19 7.85
C VAL A 85 -12.22 15.78 8.05
N LEU A 86 -13.52 15.67 8.31
CA LEU A 86 -14.29 14.44 8.20
C LEU A 86 -15.13 14.48 6.93
N ALA A 87 -14.76 13.71 5.91
CA ALA A 87 -15.50 13.60 4.67
C ALA A 87 -16.22 12.25 4.58
N VAL A 88 -17.55 12.28 4.51
CA VAL A 88 -18.43 11.10 4.50
C VAL A 88 -19.33 11.10 3.27
N GLU A 89 -19.37 9.99 2.52
CA GLU A 89 -20.32 9.79 1.41
C GLU A 89 -20.24 10.88 0.31
N ASN A 90 -19.08 11.52 0.12
CA ASN A 90 -18.90 12.53 -0.93
C ASN A 90 -18.49 11.88 -2.25
N ILE A 91 -18.73 12.61 -3.35
CA ILE A 91 -18.23 12.31 -4.68
C ILE A 91 -17.17 13.37 -5.01
N LEU A 92 -15.93 12.95 -5.21
CA LEU A 92 -14.79 13.81 -5.57
C LEU A 92 -14.32 13.46 -6.99
N ASP A 93 -14.25 14.46 -7.87
CA ASP A 93 -13.80 14.37 -9.26
C ASP A 93 -12.83 15.52 -9.57
N SER A 94 -11.54 15.31 -9.33
CA SER A 94 -10.51 16.35 -9.35
C SER A 94 -9.16 15.77 -9.74
N PRO A 95 -8.22 16.51 -10.37
CA PRO A 95 -6.88 16.00 -10.63
C PRO A 95 -6.19 15.40 -9.39
N THR A 96 -6.31 16.08 -8.25
CA THR A 96 -6.00 15.58 -6.90
C THR A 96 -7.24 15.70 -6.03
N ALA A 97 -7.79 14.61 -5.52
CA ALA A 97 -9.06 14.69 -4.78
C ALA A 97 -8.88 15.20 -3.34
N VAL A 98 -7.80 14.79 -2.67
CA VAL A 98 -7.43 15.29 -1.35
C VAL A 98 -5.93 15.51 -1.25
N ASP A 99 -5.52 16.67 -0.75
CA ASP A 99 -4.13 16.97 -0.38
C ASP A 99 -4.12 17.49 1.07
N ALA A 100 -3.43 16.79 1.98
CA ALA A 100 -3.27 17.21 3.36
C ALA A 100 -1.79 17.29 3.74
N ASP A 101 -1.44 18.36 4.43
CA ASP A 101 -0.08 18.66 4.86
C ASP A 101 -0.01 19.05 6.35
N ASP A 102 1.20 19.15 6.89
CA ASP A 102 1.52 19.55 8.26
C ASP A 102 0.86 18.67 9.35
N MET A 103 0.16 19.28 10.32
CA MET A 103 -0.49 18.61 11.45
C MET A 103 -1.99 18.38 11.18
N SER A 104 -2.35 18.14 9.92
CA SER A 104 -3.75 17.96 9.54
C SER A 104 -4.27 16.57 9.93
N ASP A 105 -5.56 16.46 10.30
CA ASP A 105 -6.25 15.19 10.55
C ASP A 105 -7.35 14.94 9.49
N LEU A 106 -7.17 13.90 8.68
CA LEU A 106 -8.09 13.54 7.61
C LEU A 106 -8.82 12.23 7.93
N LYS A 107 -10.15 12.26 7.85
CA LYS A 107 -11.00 11.06 7.96
C LYS A 107 -11.93 10.96 6.76
N LEU A 108 -11.72 9.94 5.92
CA LEU A 108 -12.53 9.66 4.73
C LEU A 108 -13.32 8.37 4.94
N ARG A 109 -14.66 8.45 4.86
CA ARG A 109 -15.52 7.27 4.96
C ARG A 109 -16.58 7.19 3.85
N GLY A 110 -16.62 6.07 3.14
CA GLY A 110 -17.70 5.81 2.18
C GLY A 110 -17.73 6.74 0.97
N ASN A 111 -16.62 7.40 0.65
CA ASN A 111 -16.56 8.35 -0.47
C ASN A 111 -16.31 7.62 -1.81
N GLN A 112 -16.74 8.26 -2.90
CA GLN A 112 -16.36 7.93 -4.26
C GLN A 112 -15.34 8.95 -4.74
N ILE A 113 -14.13 8.50 -5.01
CA ILE A 113 -12.99 9.35 -5.33
C ILE A 113 -12.44 8.95 -6.70
N GLN A 114 -12.52 9.89 -7.63
CA GLN A 114 -11.93 9.79 -8.95
C GLN A 114 -10.93 10.92 -9.12
N ALA A 115 -9.69 10.53 -9.39
CA ALA A 115 -8.62 11.46 -9.69
C ALA A 115 -7.98 11.16 -11.03
N GLU A 116 -7.43 12.20 -11.65
CA GLU A 116 -6.62 12.03 -12.85
C GLU A 116 -5.20 11.58 -12.46
N LYS A 117 -4.64 12.23 -11.43
CA LYS A 117 -3.28 12.02 -10.91
C LYS A 117 -3.35 11.21 -9.61
N THR A 118 -2.91 11.77 -8.48
CA THR A 118 -2.96 11.10 -7.18
C THR A 118 -4.28 11.41 -6.47
N ALA A 119 -5.03 10.39 -6.05
CA ALA A 119 -6.33 10.63 -5.43
C ALA A 119 -6.20 11.24 -4.02
N ILE A 120 -5.33 10.70 -3.17
CA ILE A 120 -5.09 11.20 -1.80
C ILE A 120 -3.59 11.35 -1.59
N VAL A 121 -3.16 12.56 -1.23
CA VAL A 121 -1.78 12.87 -0.88
C VAL A 121 -1.70 13.35 0.56
N LEU A 122 -0.80 12.75 1.34
CA LEU A 122 -0.61 13.03 2.75
C LEU A 122 0.87 13.29 3.01
N LYS A 123 1.17 14.47 3.54
CA LYS A 123 2.52 15.00 3.71
C LYS A 123 2.78 15.38 5.18
N GLY A 124 4.05 15.50 5.53
CA GLY A 124 4.47 16.00 6.83
C GLY A 124 4.04 15.08 7.97
N THR A 125 3.39 15.66 8.98
CA THR A 125 2.92 14.96 10.20
C THR A 125 1.44 14.61 10.16
N ALA A 126 0.83 14.59 8.97
CA ALA A 126 -0.62 14.45 8.84
C ALA A 126 -1.07 13.05 9.29
N GLY A 127 -2.15 13.02 10.06
CA GLY A 127 -2.86 11.80 10.42
C GLY A 127 -3.95 11.51 9.38
N ALA A 128 -4.12 10.24 9.00
CA ALA A 128 -5.18 9.90 8.06
C ALA A 128 -5.82 8.53 8.30
N ALA A 129 -7.15 8.51 8.22
CA ALA A 129 -7.94 7.30 8.14
C ALA A 129 -8.78 7.31 6.85
N ALA A 130 -8.61 6.31 6.00
CA ALA A 130 -9.43 6.07 4.83
C ALA A 130 -10.16 4.75 4.98
N GLU A 131 -11.49 4.78 5.13
CA GLU A 131 -12.31 3.61 5.38
C GLU A 131 -13.46 3.45 4.39
N SER A 132 -13.59 2.26 3.79
CA SER A 132 -14.74 1.90 2.94
C SER A 132 -14.97 2.85 1.75
N ASN A 133 -13.91 3.43 1.20
CA ASN A 133 -13.98 4.30 0.02
C ASN A 133 -13.78 3.52 -1.27
N SER A 134 -14.32 4.04 -2.37
CA SER A 134 -13.95 3.65 -3.73
C SER A 134 -13.00 4.70 -4.29
N ILE A 135 -11.76 4.32 -4.57
CA ILE A 135 -10.68 5.25 -4.94
C ILE A 135 -10.10 4.85 -6.29
N SER A 136 -9.97 5.83 -7.19
CA SER A 136 -9.33 5.65 -8.49
C SER A 136 -8.45 6.84 -8.88
N GLY A 137 -7.32 6.56 -9.54
CA GLY A 137 -6.31 7.56 -9.90
C GLY A 137 -5.21 6.97 -10.78
N GLU A 138 -4.26 7.79 -11.22
CA GLU A 138 -2.95 7.30 -11.64
C GLU A 138 -2.26 6.62 -10.46
N SER A 139 -2.15 7.32 -9.34
CA SER A 139 -1.81 6.77 -8.03
C SER A 139 -3.01 6.94 -7.08
N ALA A 140 -3.28 5.97 -6.20
CA ALA A 140 -4.45 6.09 -5.34
C ALA A 140 -4.14 6.86 -4.04
N ILE A 141 -3.21 6.35 -3.22
CA ILE A 141 -2.87 6.97 -1.93
C ILE A 141 -1.37 7.10 -1.81
N GLU A 142 -0.90 8.27 -1.43
CA GLU A 142 0.52 8.55 -1.24
C GLU A 142 0.78 9.20 0.13
N PHE A 143 1.69 8.59 0.88
CA PHE A 143 2.17 9.06 2.18
C PHE A 143 3.63 9.50 2.04
N ARG A 144 3.96 10.69 2.53
CA ARG A 144 5.32 11.23 2.55
C ARG A 144 5.60 11.95 3.88
N GLY A 145 6.71 11.64 4.53
CA GLY A 145 7.05 12.20 5.84
C GLY A 145 6.41 11.41 6.99
N ARG A 146 6.54 11.94 8.21
CA ARG A 146 6.15 11.34 9.49
C ARG A 146 4.65 11.25 9.71
N ASN A 147 3.99 10.39 8.97
CA ASN A 147 2.56 10.16 9.07
C ASN A 147 2.26 8.77 9.67
N GLN A 148 1.13 8.70 10.37
CA GLN A 148 0.54 7.46 10.86
C GLN A 148 -0.84 7.31 10.22
N SER A 149 -1.03 6.20 9.51
CA SER A 149 -2.20 6.02 8.67
C SER A 149 -2.92 4.70 8.88
N LEU A 150 -4.24 4.74 8.67
CA LEU A 150 -5.10 3.57 8.63
C LEU A 150 -5.88 3.56 7.32
N VAL A 151 -5.67 2.55 6.49
CA VAL A 151 -6.43 2.35 5.25
C VAL A 151 -7.16 1.02 5.35
N ARG A 152 -8.49 1.06 5.44
CA ARG A 152 -9.29 -0.13 5.74
C ARG A 152 -10.51 -0.31 4.84
N ASN A 153 -10.70 -1.54 4.34
CA ASN A 153 -11.87 -1.96 3.58
C ASN A 153 -12.15 -1.09 2.35
N ASN A 154 -11.12 -0.48 1.75
CA ASN A 154 -11.28 0.33 0.55
C ASN A 154 -11.20 -0.55 -0.69
N ARG A 155 -11.84 -0.07 -1.77
CA ARG A 155 -11.62 -0.58 -3.13
C ARG A 155 -10.79 0.43 -3.91
N ILE A 156 -9.57 0.05 -4.25
CA ILE A 156 -8.55 0.90 -4.85
C ILE A 156 -8.25 0.41 -6.26
N LYS A 157 -8.39 1.29 -7.25
CA LYS A 157 -8.05 1.03 -8.65
C LYS A 157 -7.12 2.11 -9.17
N SER A 158 -5.82 1.88 -9.15
CA SER A 158 -4.82 2.75 -9.75
C SER A 158 -4.49 2.32 -11.18
N ARG A 159 -3.94 3.24 -11.98
CA ARG A 159 -3.25 2.89 -13.23
C ARG A 159 -1.79 2.53 -12.96
N GLY A 160 -1.13 3.24 -12.05
CA GLY A 160 0.19 2.94 -11.51
C GLY A 160 0.07 2.30 -10.12
N THR A 161 0.54 3.00 -9.09
CA THR A 161 0.63 2.47 -7.71
C THR A 161 -0.67 2.64 -6.91
N GLY A 162 -1.11 1.56 -6.27
CA GLY A 162 -2.28 1.56 -5.39
C GLY A 162 -2.04 2.41 -4.15
N ILE A 163 -1.08 2.00 -3.32
CA ILE A 163 -0.71 2.71 -2.10
C ILE A 163 0.82 2.84 -2.01
N ASN A 164 1.30 4.06 -1.82
CA ASN A 164 2.73 4.37 -1.68
C ASN A 164 3.03 4.92 -0.28
N TYR A 165 3.92 4.26 0.44
CA TYR A 165 4.56 4.73 1.66
C TYR A 165 5.99 5.18 1.34
N GLY A 166 6.15 6.50 1.16
CA GLY A 166 7.44 7.15 0.98
C GLY A 166 8.19 7.34 2.30
N MET A 167 9.31 8.06 2.26
CA MET A 167 10.25 8.25 3.38
C MET A 167 9.57 8.70 4.71
N GLU A 168 9.95 8.03 5.81
CA GLU A 168 9.49 8.31 7.19
C GLU A 168 7.99 8.03 7.45
N SER A 169 7.34 7.18 6.66
CA SER A 169 5.89 6.94 6.75
C SER A 169 5.55 5.61 7.41
N GLU A 170 4.49 5.60 8.23
CA GLU A 170 4.01 4.41 8.93
C GLU A 170 2.50 4.18 8.73
N GLY A 171 2.07 2.92 8.65
CA GLY A 171 0.64 2.65 8.54
C GLY A 171 0.18 1.20 8.57
N GLU A 172 -1.14 1.07 8.66
CA GLU A 172 -1.84 -0.22 8.64
C GLU A 172 -2.83 -0.30 7.47
N LEU A 173 -2.74 -1.39 6.72
CA LEU A 173 -3.60 -1.72 5.58
C LEU A 173 -4.43 -2.95 5.93
N ILE A 174 -5.75 -2.80 6.04
CA ILE A 174 -6.61 -3.88 6.54
C ILE A 174 -7.79 -4.14 5.58
N GLY A 175 -7.89 -5.36 5.05
CA GLY A 175 -9.08 -5.78 4.30
C GLY A 175 -9.36 -5.00 3.01
N ASN A 176 -8.35 -4.37 2.41
CA ASN A 176 -8.52 -3.60 1.18
C ASN A 176 -8.51 -4.51 -0.06
N GLU A 177 -9.20 -4.09 -1.11
CA GLU A 177 -9.01 -4.61 -2.46
C GLU A 177 -8.19 -3.62 -3.28
N ILE A 178 -7.03 -4.03 -3.77
CA ILE A 178 -6.07 -3.17 -4.46
C ILE A 178 -5.80 -3.73 -5.86
N TYR A 179 -6.00 -2.87 -6.86
CA TYR A 179 -5.75 -3.15 -8.27
C TYR A 179 -4.91 -2.03 -8.88
N GLY A 180 -3.93 -2.40 -9.72
CA GLY A 180 -3.04 -1.46 -10.41
C GLY A 180 -1.84 -2.14 -11.05
N GLU A 181 -0.82 -1.39 -11.47
CA GLU A 181 0.47 -1.96 -11.87
C GLU A 181 1.27 -2.42 -10.65
N THR A 182 1.37 -1.58 -9.63
CA THR A 182 1.95 -1.92 -8.32
C THR A 182 0.90 -1.78 -7.23
N GLY A 183 0.80 -2.75 -6.33
CA GLY A 183 -0.21 -2.75 -5.27
C GLY A 183 0.18 -1.84 -4.11
N ILE A 184 1.22 -2.25 -3.39
CA ILE A 184 1.80 -1.53 -2.26
C ILE A 184 3.27 -1.27 -2.56
N ASP A 185 3.71 -0.02 -2.41
CA ASP A 185 5.11 0.40 -2.52
C ASP A 185 5.55 0.99 -1.19
N VAL A 186 6.64 0.48 -0.62
CA VAL A 186 7.21 0.95 0.65
C VAL A 186 8.69 1.25 0.45
N SER A 187 9.08 2.48 0.74
CA SER A 187 10.44 2.96 0.48
C SER A 187 10.98 3.88 1.57
N GLY A 188 12.30 3.97 1.66
CA GLY A 188 12.95 4.77 2.70
C GLY A 188 12.79 4.14 4.08
N ILE A 189 12.82 4.96 5.13
CA ILE A 189 12.68 4.51 6.53
C ILE A 189 11.18 4.45 6.86
N SER A 190 10.50 3.41 6.39
CA SER A 190 9.03 3.34 6.43
C SER A 190 8.53 1.95 6.81
N GLN A 191 7.40 1.89 7.51
CA GLN A 191 6.91 0.64 8.10
C GLN A 191 5.42 0.43 7.82
N VAL A 192 5.07 -0.73 7.27
CA VAL A 192 3.68 -1.05 6.93
C VAL A 192 3.28 -2.41 7.47
N LYS A 193 2.09 -2.47 8.10
CA LYS A 193 1.42 -3.73 8.42
C LYS A 193 0.25 -3.95 7.47
N ALA A 194 0.33 -4.98 6.64
CA ALA A 194 -0.72 -5.34 5.70
C ALA A 194 -1.42 -6.62 6.17
N ARG A 195 -2.71 -6.55 6.49
CA ARG A 195 -3.49 -7.70 6.95
C ARG A 195 -4.77 -7.93 6.13
N GLY A 196 -4.96 -9.15 5.65
CA GLY A 196 -6.23 -9.57 5.04
C GLY A 196 -6.58 -8.83 3.75
N ASN A 197 -5.62 -8.21 3.08
CA ASN A 197 -5.85 -7.49 1.83
C ASN A 197 -5.89 -8.46 0.65
N ARG A 198 -6.63 -8.07 -0.40
CA ARG A 198 -6.60 -8.71 -1.72
C ARG A 198 -5.91 -7.79 -2.70
N ILE A 199 -4.77 -8.21 -3.23
CA ILE A 199 -3.92 -7.41 -4.12
C ILE A 199 -3.81 -8.16 -5.44
N LYS A 200 -4.31 -7.55 -6.52
CA LYS A 200 -4.22 -8.11 -7.86
C LYS A 200 -3.63 -7.07 -8.80
N THR A 201 -2.44 -7.32 -9.34
CA THR A 201 -1.71 -6.27 -10.06
C THR A 201 -1.12 -6.75 -11.39
N GLY A 202 -0.79 -5.78 -12.24
CA GLY A 202 -0.19 -6.00 -13.55
C GLY A 202 1.32 -6.24 -13.54
N ASP A 203 2.00 -5.95 -12.42
CA ASP A 203 3.45 -6.14 -12.27
C ASP A 203 3.82 -6.64 -10.87
N MET A 204 3.72 -5.77 -9.85
CA MET A 204 4.19 -6.06 -8.49
C MET A 204 3.07 -6.00 -7.46
N GLY A 205 2.98 -7.00 -6.58
CA GLY A 205 2.03 -7.00 -5.46
C GLY A 205 2.47 -6.04 -4.35
N ILE A 206 3.62 -6.32 -3.74
CA ILE A 206 4.27 -5.52 -2.71
C ILE A 206 5.73 -5.27 -3.10
N LEU A 207 6.15 -4.01 -3.13
CA LEU A 207 7.52 -3.57 -3.41
C LEU A 207 8.13 -2.93 -2.15
N LEU A 208 9.34 -3.37 -1.77
CA LEU A 208 10.11 -2.83 -0.65
C LEU A 208 11.49 -2.36 -1.12
N ARG A 209 11.88 -1.13 -0.75
CA ARG A 209 13.19 -0.54 -1.09
C ARG A 209 13.78 0.25 0.08
N GLY A 210 15.10 0.39 0.12
CA GLY A 210 15.79 1.13 1.20
C GLY A 210 15.69 0.45 2.57
N GLN A 211 15.51 1.23 3.64
CA GLN A 211 15.39 0.74 5.03
C GLN A 211 13.92 0.54 5.43
N SER A 212 13.13 -0.06 4.53
CA SER A 212 11.69 -0.25 4.72
C SER A 212 11.36 -1.57 5.38
N ALA A 213 10.22 -1.65 6.06
CA ALA A 213 9.75 -2.88 6.69
C ALA A 213 8.28 -3.15 6.36
N VAL A 214 7.97 -4.40 5.99
CA VAL A 214 6.59 -4.85 5.78
C VAL A 214 6.31 -6.13 6.55
N LEU A 215 5.24 -6.10 7.33
CA LEU A 215 4.60 -7.29 7.89
C LEU A 215 3.31 -7.57 7.11
N ALA A 216 3.30 -8.60 6.28
CA ALA A 216 2.13 -9.03 5.52
C ALA A 216 1.55 -10.33 6.12
N VAL A 217 0.30 -10.25 6.59
CA VAL A 217 -0.40 -11.34 7.27
C VAL A 217 -1.72 -11.65 6.58
N GLU A 218 -1.97 -12.92 6.25
CA GLU A 218 -3.28 -13.38 5.73
C GLU A 218 -3.74 -12.64 4.45
N ASN A 219 -2.81 -12.12 3.64
CA ASN A 219 -3.15 -11.46 2.38
C ASN A 219 -3.30 -12.47 1.23
N ILE A 220 -4.06 -12.07 0.21
CA ILE A 220 -4.14 -12.75 -1.09
C ILE A 220 -3.41 -11.88 -2.11
N LEU A 221 -2.34 -12.41 -2.71
CA LEU A 221 -1.54 -11.74 -3.74
C LEU A 221 -1.67 -12.49 -5.06
N ASP A 222 -2.04 -11.77 -6.13
CA ASP A 222 -2.18 -12.26 -7.51
C ASP A 222 -1.51 -11.28 -8.48
N SER A 223 -0.22 -11.49 -8.74
CA SER A 223 0.64 -10.55 -9.47
C SER A 223 1.75 -11.30 -10.21
N PRO A 224 2.30 -10.78 -11.34
CA PRO A 224 3.46 -11.41 -11.97
C PRO A 224 4.63 -11.66 -11.01
N THR A 225 4.94 -10.67 -10.17
CA THR A 225 5.81 -10.79 -9.00
C THR A 225 5.02 -10.36 -7.76
N ALA A 226 4.81 -11.26 -6.80
CA ALA A 226 3.95 -10.94 -5.66
C ALA A 226 4.65 -10.06 -4.62
N VAL A 227 5.94 -10.33 -4.35
CA VAL A 227 6.77 -9.49 -3.48
C VAL A 227 8.17 -9.33 -4.07
N ASP A 228 8.65 -8.10 -4.10
CA ASP A 228 10.05 -7.76 -4.42
C ASP A 228 10.62 -6.88 -3.30
N ALA A 229 11.67 -7.33 -2.64
CA ALA A 229 12.37 -6.57 -1.61
C ALA A 229 13.86 -6.45 -1.95
N ASP A 230 14.39 -5.25 -1.79
CA ASP A 230 15.79 -4.93 -2.10
C ASP A 230 16.46 -4.15 -0.96
N ASP A 231 17.78 -3.94 -1.06
CA ASP A 231 18.61 -3.18 -0.13
C ASP A 231 18.55 -3.68 1.33
N MET A 232 18.21 -2.82 2.30
CA MET A 232 18.18 -3.09 3.74
C MET A 232 16.74 -3.29 4.24
N SER A 233 15.86 -3.82 3.38
CA SER A 233 14.46 -4.02 3.73
C SER A 233 14.24 -5.22 4.66
N ASP A 234 13.20 -5.17 5.49
CA ASP A 234 12.77 -6.26 6.38
C ASP A 234 11.37 -6.75 5.98
N LEU A 235 11.29 -7.97 5.47
CA LEU A 235 10.05 -8.59 5.02
C LEU A 235 9.61 -9.71 5.98
N LYS A 236 8.38 -9.64 6.46
CA LYS A 236 7.75 -10.71 7.24
C LYS A 236 6.42 -11.12 6.62
N LEU A 237 6.34 -12.35 6.11
CA LEU A 237 5.14 -12.93 5.51
C LEU A 237 4.60 -14.06 6.38
N ARG A 238 3.34 -13.97 6.81
CA ARG A 238 2.68 -15.04 7.57
C ARG A 238 1.29 -15.38 7.07
N GLY A 239 1.05 -16.65 6.72
CA GLY A 239 -0.30 -17.12 6.39
C GLY A 239 -0.88 -16.55 5.09
N ASN A 240 -0.04 -16.03 4.19
CA ASN A 240 -0.50 -15.44 2.93
C ASN A 240 -0.78 -16.52 1.87
N GLN A 241 -1.67 -16.19 0.94
CA GLN A 241 -1.91 -16.92 -0.30
C GLN A 241 -1.27 -16.13 -1.44
N ILE A 242 -0.26 -16.71 -2.07
CA ILE A 242 0.56 -16.05 -3.09
C ILE A 242 0.48 -16.85 -4.38
N GLN A 243 -0.07 -16.21 -5.40
CA GLN A 243 -0.07 -16.69 -6.77
C GLN A 243 0.70 -15.72 -7.63
N ALA A 244 1.77 -16.21 -8.24
CA ALA A 244 2.58 -15.45 -9.18
C ALA A 244 2.63 -16.12 -10.55
N GLU A 245 2.77 -15.30 -11.58
CA GLU A 245 3.04 -15.81 -12.92
C GLU A 245 4.52 -16.22 -13.06
N LYS A 246 5.41 -15.36 -12.55
CA LYS A 246 6.87 -15.50 -12.61
C LYS A 246 7.41 -15.91 -11.24
N THR A 247 8.19 -15.05 -10.58
CA THR A 247 8.76 -15.32 -9.26
C THR A 247 7.83 -14.77 -8.18
N ALA A 248 7.41 -15.61 -7.23
CA ALA A 248 6.48 -15.16 -6.20
C ALA A 248 7.12 -14.19 -5.19
N ILE A 249 8.31 -14.51 -4.68
CA ILE A 249 9.03 -13.65 -3.74
C ILE A 249 10.48 -13.51 -4.21
N VAL A 250 10.91 -12.27 -4.39
CA VAL A 250 12.30 -11.93 -4.75
C VAL A 250 12.91 -11.09 -3.63
N LEU A 251 14.10 -11.49 -3.18
CA LEU A 251 14.85 -10.83 -2.12
C LEU A 251 16.27 -10.55 -2.60
N LYS A 252 16.64 -9.28 -2.59
CA LYS A 252 17.89 -8.75 -3.13
C LYS A 252 18.67 -7.94 -2.08
N GLY A 253 19.97 -7.83 -2.28
CA GLY A 253 20.82 -6.96 -1.48
C GLY A 253 21.11 -7.53 -0.10
N THR A 254 20.80 -6.76 0.95
CA THR A 254 21.01 -7.08 2.37
C THR A 254 19.69 -7.31 3.10
N ALA A 255 18.65 -7.72 2.37
CA ALA A 255 17.31 -7.80 2.90
C ALA A 255 17.19 -8.93 3.93
N GLY A 256 16.48 -8.65 5.01
CA GLY A 256 16.04 -9.66 5.98
C GLY A 256 14.67 -10.20 5.57
N ALA A 257 14.47 -11.51 5.65
CA ALA A 257 13.16 -12.07 5.33
C ALA A 257 12.76 -13.26 6.19
N ALA A 258 11.50 -13.26 6.63
CA ALA A 258 10.83 -14.41 7.22
C ALA A 258 9.55 -14.74 6.43
N ALA A 259 9.45 -15.95 5.91
CA ALA A 259 8.24 -16.47 5.28
C ALA A 259 7.74 -17.68 6.07
N GLU A 260 6.59 -17.55 6.73
CA GLU A 260 6.01 -18.58 7.58
C GLU A 260 4.58 -18.95 7.18
N SER A 261 4.31 -20.26 7.04
CA SER A 261 2.96 -20.79 6.86
C SER A 261 2.19 -20.20 5.66
N ASN A 262 2.91 -19.83 4.60
CA ASN A 262 2.31 -19.31 3.38
C ASN A 262 2.01 -20.44 2.39
N SER A 263 1.01 -20.21 1.53
CA SER A 263 0.79 -20.99 0.31
C SER A 263 1.33 -20.20 -0.86
N ILE A 264 2.38 -20.70 -1.52
CA ILE A 264 3.12 -19.98 -2.55
C ILE A 264 3.07 -20.78 -3.86
N SER A 265 2.75 -20.10 -4.95
CA SER A 265 2.78 -20.68 -6.30
C SER A 265 3.35 -19.70 -7.33
N GLY A 266 4.12 -20.21 -8.28
CA GLY A 266 4.82 -19.41 -9.29
C GLY A 266 5.57 -20.26 -10.32
N GLU A 267 6.20 -19.62 -11.29
CA GLU A 267 7.26 -20.26 -12.08
C GLU A 267 8.45 -20.58 -11.17
N SER A 268 8.93 -19.57 -10.44
CA SER A 268 9.82 -19.72 -9.29
C SER A 268 9.09 -19.27 -8.03
N ALA A 269 9.28 -19.95 -6.89
CA ALA A 269 8.58 -19.55 -5.68
C ALA A 269 9.35 -18.49 -4.87
N ILE A 270 10.55 -18.80 -4.38
CA ILE A 270 11.34 -17.86 -3.58
C ILE A 270 12.75 -17.75 -4.14
N GLU A 271 13.23 -16.53 -4.31
CA GLU A 271 14.57 -16.25 -4.80
C GLU A 271 15.32 -15.27 -3.89
N PHE A 272 16.52 -15.66 -3.48
CA PHE A 272 17.46 -14.85 -2.71
C PHE A 272 18.69 -14.54 -3.55
N ARG A 273 19.11 -13.27 -3.59
CA ARG A 273 20.33 -12.82 -4.28
C ARG A 273 21.05 -11.76 -3.46
N GLY A 274 22.33 -11.96 -3.15
CA GLY A 274 23.10 -11.07 -2.28
C GLY A 274 23.10 -11.53 -0.82
N ARG A 275 23.60 -10.66 0.06
CA ARG A 275 23.81 -10.88 1.51
C ARG A 275 22.52 -10.89 2.32
N ASN A 276 21.62 -11.80 1.98
CA ASN A 276 20.35 -11.97 2.67
C ASN A 276 20.48 -12.96 3.82
N GLN A 277 19.72 -12.73 4.88
CA GLN A 277 19.47 -13.71 5.94
C GLN A 277 17.99 -14.03 5.96
N SER A 278 17.68 -15.32 5.81
CA SER A 278 16.30 -15.76 5.60
C SER A 278 15.87 -16.92 6.47
N LEU A 279 14.58 -16.88 6.84
CA LEU A 279 13.89 -17.99 7.50
C LEU A 279 12.64 -18.34 6.69
N VAL A 280 12.60 -19.54 6.13
CA VAL A 280 11.44 -20.05 5.39
C VAL A 280 10.92 -21.27 6.13
N ARG A 281 9.75 -21.15 6.77
CA ARG A 281 9.22 -22.17 7.68
C ARG A 281 7.78 -22.56 7.39
N ASN A 282 7.50 -23.87 7.39
CA ASN A 282 6.15 -24.43 7.32
C ASN A 282 5.33 -23.93 6.13
N ASN A 283 5.98 -23.57 5.02
CA ASN A 283 5.28 -23.11 3.82
C ASN A 283 4.89 -24.28 2.94
N ARG A 284 3.83 -24.09 2.15
CA ARG A 284 3.46 -24.96 1.04
C ARG A 284 3.83 -24.26 -0.26
N ILE A 285 4.81 -24.79 -0.96
CA ILE A 285 5.43 -24.19 -2.15
C ILE A 285 5.15 -25.07 -3.36
N LYS A 286 4.50 -24.52 -4.38
CA LYS A 286 4.25 -25.17 -5.67
C LYS A 286 4.83 -24.33 -6.80
N SER A 287 6.06 -24.62 -7.20
CA SER A 287 6.69 -24.01 -8.37
C SER A 287 6.47 -24.86 -9.62
N ARG A 288 6.53 -24.22 -10.79
CA ARG A 288 6.67 -24.94 -12.07
C ARG A 288 8.14 -25.27 -12.36
N GLY A 289 9.04 -24.35 -12.03
CA GLY A 289 10.50 -24.54 -12.05
C GLY A 289 11.03 -24.76 -10.63
N THR A 290 11.81 -23.80 -10.13
CA THR A 290 12.51 -23.90 -8.83
C THR A 290 11.65 -23.48 -7.64
N GLY A 291 11.59 -24.31 -6.61
CA GLY A 291 10.87 -24.03 -5.37
C GLY A 291 11.53 -22.89 -4.60
N ILE A 292 12.80 -23.07 -4.20
CA ILE A 292 13.58 -22.06 -3.49
C ILE A 292 14.97 -21.96 -4.11
N ASN A 293 15.38 -20.76 -4.48
CA ASN A 293 16.70 -20.46 -5.04
C ASN A 293 17.51 -19.56 -4.09
N TYR A 294 18.65 -20.05 -3.62
CA TYR A 294 19.68 -19.28 -2.94
C TYR A 294 20.81 -18.98 -3.93
N GLY A 295 20.78 -17.76 -4.47
CA GLY A 295 21.84 -17.19 -5.30
C GLY A 295 23.05 -16.77 -4.47
N MET A 296 24.01 -16.12 -5.13
CA MET A 296 25.31 -15.70 -4.57
C MET A 296 25.19 -14.92 -3.25
N GLU A 297 26.04 -15.25 -2.27
CA GLU A 297 26.19 -14.60 -0.96
C GLU A 297 24.95 -14.69 -0.05
N SER A 298 24.04 -15.64 -0.28
CA SER A 298 22.81 -15.78 0.50
C SER A 298 22.89 -16.86 1.58
N GLU A 299 22.30 -16.58 2.74
CA GLU A 299 22.23 -17.51 3.86
C GLU A 299 20.79 -17.69 4.35
N GLY A 300 20.46 -18.88 4.85
CA GLY A 300 19.13 -19.11 5.40
C GLY A 300 18.84 -20.46 5.99
N GLU A 301 17.67 -20.53 6.62
CA GLU A 301 17.13 -21.73 7.24
C GLU A 301 15.78 -22.10 6.60
N LEU A 302 15.69 -23.36 6.17
CA LEU A 302 14.49 -23.96 5.59
C LEU A 302 13.96 -25.03 6.53
N ILE A 303 12.80 -24.81 7.14
CA ILE A 303 12.28 -25.68 8.21
C ILE A 303 10.86 -26.14 7.91
N GLY A 304 10.64 -27.45 7.79
CA GLY A 304 9.28 -28.01 7.74
C GLY A 304 8.46 -27.61 6.52
N ASN A 305 9.09 -27.22 5.41
CA ASN A 305 8.37 -26.80 4.20
C ASN A 305 7.94 -28.02 3.37
N GLU A 306 6.80 -27.89 2.68
CA GLU A 306 6.41 -28.77 1.59
C GLU A 306 6.72 -28.10 0.26
N ILE A 307 7.64 -28.65 -0.53
CA ILE A 307 8.12 -28.07 -1.79
C ILE A 307 7.78 -29.02 -2.93
N TYR A 308 7.09 -28.50 -3.95
CA TYR A 308 6.74 -29.20 -5.17
C TYR A 308 7.22 -28.40 -6.38
N GLY A 309 7.94 -29.02 -7.33
CA GLY A 309 8.41 -28.35 -8.55
C GLY A 309 9.33 -29.23 -9.41
N GLU A 310 9.98 -28.64 -10.42
CA GLU A 310 11.04 -29.34 -11.16
C GLU A 310 12.31 -29.47 -10.31
N THR A 311 12.76 -28.37 -9.72
CA THR A 311 13.85 -28.32 -8.73
C THR A 311 13.31 -27.87 -7.39
N GLY A 312 13.65 -28.57 -6.31
CA GLY A 312 13.16 -28.24 -4.97
C GLY A 312 13.91 -27.05 -4.37
N ILE A 313 15.19 -27.27 -4.07
CA ILE A 313 16.11 -26.25 -3.54
C ILE A 313 17.30 -26.15 -4.48
N ASP A 314 17.62 -24.94 -4.93
CA ASP A 314 18.81 -24.62 -5.70
C ASP A 314 19.70 -23.70 -4.87
N VAL A 315 20.96 -24.08 -4.65
CA VAL A 315 21.95 -23.26 -3.94
C VAL A 315 23.16 -23.08 -4.82
N SER A 316 23.54 -21.83 -5.04
CA SER A 316 24.62 -21.46 -5.95
C SER A 316 25.51 -20.36 -5.38
N GLY A 317 26.75 -20.26 -5.89
CA GLY A 317 27.70 -19.25 -5.44
C GLY A 317 28.27 -19.57 -4.05
N ILE A 318 28.60 -18.53 -3.29
CA ILE A 318 29.12 -18.66 -1.91
C ILE A 318 27.92 -18.52 -0.96
N SER A 319 27.12 -19.59 -0.86
CA SER A 319 25.84 -19.55 -0.16
C SER A 319 25.67 -20.76 0.76
N GLN A 320 25.04 -20.55 1.91
CA GLN A 320 24.91 -21.56 2.96
C GLN A 320 23.48 -21.69 3.42
N VAL A 321 22.94 -22.91 3.33
CA VAL A 321 21.55 -23.17 3.71
C VAL A 321 21.49 -24.31 4.71
N LYS A 322 20.72 -24.13 5.79
CA LYS A 322 20.35 -25.23 6.69
C LYS A 322 18.93 -25.68 6.36
N ALA A 323 18.80 -26.88 5.83
CA ALA A 323 17.52 -27.47 5.49
C ALA A 323 17.17 -28.57 6.50
N ARG A 324 16.07 -28.40 7.25
CA ARG A 324 15.62 -29.36 8.25
C ARG A 324 14.14 -29.74 8.09
N GLY A 325 13.85 -31.04 8.08
CA GLY A 325 12.47 -31.54 8.16
C GLY A 325 11.59 -31.16 6.97
N ASN A 326 12.17 -30.79 5.83
CA ASN A 326 11.41 -30.41 4.64
C ASN A 326 10.96 -31.66 3.89
N ARG A 327 9.78 -31.59 3.27
CA ARG A 327 9.30 -32.57 2.31
C ARG A 327 9.41 -31.98 0.91
N ILE A 328 10.27 -32.58 0.08
CA ILE A 328 10.59 -32.08 -1.24
C ILE A 328 10.18 -33.13 -2.26
N LYS A 329 9.20 -32.80 -3.10
CA LYS A 329 8.73 -33.66 -4.18
C LYS A 329 9.00 -33.02 -5.53
N THR A 330 9.92 -33.60 -6.29
CA THR A 330 10.47 -32.92 -7.48
C THR A 330 10.42 -33.77 -8.73
N GLY A 331 10.27 -33.13 -9.89
CA GLY A 331 10.33 -33.80 -11.18
C GLY A 331 11.75 -34.11 -11.67
N ASP A 332 12.74 -33.33 -11.24
CA ASP A 332 14.14 -33.47 -11.66
C ASP A 332 15.07 -33.58 -10.44
N MET A 333 15.27 -32.49 -9.71
CA MET A 333 16.29 -32.40 -8.65
C MET A 333 15.69 -31.96 -7.31
N GLY A 334 15.85 -32.79 -6.27
CA GLY A 334 15.45 -32.43 -4.91
C GLY A 334 16.23 -31.23 -4.37
N ILE A 335 17.57 -31.35 -4.35
CA ILE A 335 18.50 -30.31 -3.93
C ILE A 335 19.63 -30.23 -4.97
N LEU A 336 19.82 -29.05 -5.56
CA LEU A 336 20.88 -28.74 -6.53
C LEU A 336 21.92 -27.82 -5.87
N LEU A 337 23.20 -28.21 -5.96
CA LEU A 337 24.34 -27.43 -5.45
C LEU A 337 25.26 -27.04 -6.61
N ARG A 338 25.63 -25.76 -6.68
CA ARG A 338 26.53 -25.21 -7.72
C ARG A 338 27.56 -24.26 -7.11
N GLY A 339 28.79 -24.26 -7.62
CA GLY A 339 29.85 -23.37 -7.14
C GLY A 339 30.34 -23.74 -5.73
N GLN A 340 30.67 -22.74 -4.91
CA GLN A 340 31.16 -22.90 -3.53
C GLN A 340 30.01 -22.89 -2.51
N SER A 341 28.92 -23.60 -2.82
CA SER A 341 27.71 -23.63 -2.01
C SER A 341 27.69 -24.83 -1.06
N ALA A 342 26.95 -24.69 0.04
CA ALA A 342 26.76 -25.75 1.02
C ALA A 342 25.31 -25.82 1.50
N VAL A 343 24.80 -27.06 1.63
CA VAL A 343 23.54 -27.34 2.31
C VAL A 343 23.81 -28.31 3.46
N LEU A 344 23.44 -27.91 4.67
CA LEU A 344 23.30 -28.84 5.79
C LEU A 344 21.87 -29.39 5.79
N ALA A 345 21.70 -30.61 5.28
CA ALA A 345 20.41 -31.29 5.19
C ALA A 345 20.22 -32.28 6.35
N VAL A 346 19.20 -32.07 7.18
CA VAL A 346 18.86 -32.94 8.32
C VAL A 346 17.38 -33.31 8.24
N GLU A 347 17.04 -34.61 8.31
CA GLU A 347 15.64 -35.08 8.37
C GLU A 347 14.77 -34.63 7.18
N ASN A 348 15.36 -34.34 6.01
CA ASN A 348 14.56 -34.00 4.81
C ASN A 348 14.10 -35.28 4.10
N ILE A 349 12.87 -35.26 3.61
CA ILE A 349 12.30 -36.31 2.76
C ILE A 349 12.38 -35.83 1.32
N LEU A 350 13.11 -36.58 0.48
CA LEU A 350 13.24 -36.31 -0.95
C LEU A 350 12.46 -37.38 -1.72
N ASP A 351 11.33 -37.00 -2.30
CA ASP A 351 10.46 -37.84 -3.12
C ASP A 351 10.70 -37.47 -4.60
N SER A 352 11.44 -38.29 -5.35
CA SER A 352 11.56 -38.19 -6.81
C SER A 352 10.46 -38.98 -7.51
#